data_AF-A0A6V7JIB1-F1
#
_entry.id   AF-A0A6V7JIB1-F1
#
_cell.length_a   1.000
_cell.length_b   1.000
_cell.length_c   1.000
_cell.angle_alpha   90.00
_cell.angle_beta   90.00
_cell.angle_gamma   90.00
#
_symmetry.space_group_name_H-M   'P 1'
#
loop_
_entity.id
_entity.type
_entity.pdbx_description
1 polymer ?
#
loop_
_entity_poly.entity_id
_entity_poly.type
_entity_poly.pdbx_seq_one_letter_code
_entity_poly.pdbx_strand_id
1 'polypeptide(L)'
;IKQCFTTAYHPQSNGSLERSHHVLTEYLKTEIGNSDDWDDWLDRAMFAYNASRHESTSYPPHELVFGVKPRAPSQKAIEGL
;
A
#
# COMPACT_ATOMS: atom_id res chain seq x y z
N ILE A 1 20.01 -14.86 -2.13
CA ILE A 1 19.35 -13.59 -2.51
C ILE A 1 20.45 -12.59 -2.88
N LYS A 2 20.40 -11.97 -4.05
CA LYS A 2 21.38 -10.92 -4.44
C LYS A 2 20.90 -9.58 -3.87
N GLN A 3 21.79 -8.85 -3.22
CA GLN A 3 21.53 -7.52 -2.68
C GLN A 3 21.99 -6.46 -3.67
N CYS A 4 21.12 -5.49 -3.99
CA CYS A 4 21.48 -4.31 -4.75
C CYS A 4 21.42 -3.10 -3.81
N PHE A 5 22.55 -2.40 -3.65
CA PHE A 5 22.64 -1.23 -2.78
C PHE A 5 22.61 0.06 -3.60
N THR A 6 21.95 1.08 -3.07
CA THR A 6 21.99 2.43 -3.63
C THR A 6 23.26 3.15 -3.16
N THR A 7 23.79 4.08 -3.96
CA THR A 7 24.89 4.92 -3.53
C THR A 7 24.43 5.88 -2.42
N ALA A 8 25.37 6.29 -1.55
CA ALA A 8 25.08 7.29 -0.53
C ALA A 8 24.59 8.60 -1.20
N TYR A 9 23.64 9.29 -0.54
CA TYR A 9 23.04 10.54 -1.02
C TYR A 9 22.30 10.46 -2.37
N HIS A 10 21.79 9.29 -2.74
CA HIS A 10 21.03 9.09 -3.97
C HIS A 10 19.57 8.62 -3.72
N PRO A 11 18.71 9.46 -3.12
CA PRO A 11 17.32 9.10 -2.78
C PRO A 11 16.47 8.74 -4.01
N GLN A 12 16.84 9.25 -5.19
CA GLN A 12 16.14 8.95 -6.44
C GLN A 12 16.07 7.45 -6.76
N SER A 13 17.10 6.67 -6.42
CA SER A 13 17.10 5.21 -6.64
C SER A 13 16.05 4.49 -5.78
N ASN A 14 15.68 5.07 -4.64
CA ASN A 14 14.71 4.48 -3.71
C ASN A 14 13.33 5.15 -3.76
N GLY A 15 13.12 6.08 -4.70
CA GLY A 15 11.95 6.94 -4.72
C GLY A 15 10.61 6.20 -4.84
N SER A 16 10.57 5.01 -5.46
CA SER A 16 9.35 4.21 -5.48
C SER A 16 8.99 3.68 -4.09
N LEU A 17 9.99 3.19 -3.34
CA LEU A 17 9.80 2.71 -1.97
C LEU A 17 9.40 3.87 -1.05
N GLU A 18 10.09 5.00 -1.16
CA GLU A 18 9.83 6.19 -0.35
C GLU A 18 8.40 6.71 -0.54
N ARG A 19 7.90 6.76 -1.80
CA ARG A 19 6.51 7.14 -2.08
C ARG A 19 5.52 6.15 -1.48
N SER A 20 5.77 4.85 -1.62
CA SER A 20 4.92 3.82 -1.02
C SER A 20 4.84 3.95 0.51
N HIS A 21 5.99 4.16 1.17
CA HIS A 21 6.04 4.36 2.63
C HIS A 21 5.34 5.65 3.07
N HIS A 22 5.46 6.74 2.30
CA HIS A 22 4.77 7.98 2.60
C HIS A 22 3.25 7.80 2.59
N VAL A 23 2.70 7.16 1.56
CA VAL A 23 1.26 6.90 1.45
C VAL A 23 0.79 5.99 2.59
N LEU A 24 1.52 4.92 2.91
CA LEU A 24 1.16 4.05 4.03
C LEU A 24 1.14 4.81 5.37
N THR A 25 2.10 5.71 5.57
CA THR A 25 2.16 6.57 6.76
C THR A 25 0.96 7.51 6.83
N GLU A 26 0.51 8.04 5.69
CA GLU A 26 -0.68 8.91 5.61
C GLU A 26 -1.98 8.15 5.93
N TYR A 27 -2.11 6.91 5.45
CA TYR A 27 -3.21 6.01 5.84
C TYR A 27 -3.22 5.77 7.35
N LEU A 28 -2.07 5.42 7.93
CA LEU A 28 -1.94 5.22 9.36
C LEU A 28 -2.37 6.48 10.11
N LYS A 29 -1.74 7.64 9.83
CA LYS A 29 -2.07 8.92 10.49
C LYS A 29 -3.57 9.25 10.47
N THR A 30 -4.27 8.90 9.39
CA THR A 30 -5.71 9.13 9.26
C THR A 30 -6.53 8.24 10.22
N GLU A 31 -6.11 7.01 10.46
CA GLU A 31 -6.84 6.03 11.28
C GLU A 31 -6.49 6.11 12.78
N ILE A 32 -5.21 6.27 13.13
CA ILE A 32 -4.74 6.30 14.53
C ILE A 32 -4.75 7.69 15.17
N GLY A 33 -4.72 8.77 14.39
CA GLY A 33 -4.57 10.12 14.92
C GLY A 33 -3.26 10.29 15.71
N ASN A 34 -3.38 10.48 17.03
CA ASN A 34 -2.24 10.67 17.96
C ASN A 34 -1.97 9.46 18.88
N SER A 35 -2.61 8.32 18.62
CA SER A 35 -2.43 7.10 19.42
C SER A 35 -1.15 6.36 19.01
N ASP A 36 -0.52 5.68 19.98
CA ASP A 36 0.80 5.04 19.83
C ASP A 36 0.70 3.54 19.44
N ASP A 37 -0.53 3.03 19.26
CA ASP A 37 -0.90 1.65 18.88
C ASP A 37 -0.84 1.41 17.37
N TRP A 38 0.03 2.11 16.65
CA TRP A 38 0.08 2.11 15.19
C TRP A 38 0.30 0.71 14.57
N ASP A 39 0.91 -0.20 15.30
CA ASP A 39 1.19 -1.58 14.90
C ASP A 39 -0.09 -2.41 14.79
N ASP A 40 -1.08 -2.20 15.67
CA ASP A 40 -2.38 -2.87 15.61
C ASP A 40 -3.20 -2.45 14.36
N TRP A 41 -2.92 -1.27 13.81
CA TRP A 41 -3.59 -0.75 12.62
C TRP A 41 -2.86 -1.07 11.31
N LEU A 42 -1.64 -1.62 11.39
CA LEU A 42 -0.78 -1.84 10.24
C LEU A 42 -1.44 -2.75 9.21
N ASP A 43 -2.05 -3.86 9.64
CA ASP A 43 -2.72 -4.80 8.74
C ASP A 43 -3.86 -4.15 7.96
N ARG A 44 -4.62 -3.28 8.63
CA ARG A 44 -5.74 -2.55 8.01
C ARG A 44 -5.24 -1.49 7.03
N ALA A 45 -4.20 -0.75 7.39
CA ALA A 45 -3.57 0.25 6.52
C ALA A 45 -2.93 -0.42 5.28
N MET A 46 -2.22 -1.53 5.46
CA MET A 46 -1.64 -2.31 4.35
C MET A 46 -2.73 -2.85 3.43
N PHE A 47 -3.82 -3.37 3.98
CA PHE A 47 -4.95 -3.81 3.17
C PHE A 47 -5.54 -2.66 2.35
N ALA A 48 -5.81 -1.50 2.99
CA ALA A 48 -6.34 -0.33 2.30
C ALA A 48 -5.40 0.15 1.19
N TYR A 49 -4.09 0.19 1.44
CA TYR A 49 -3.07 0.56 0.45
C TYR A 49 -3.04 -0.41 -0.75
N ASN A 50 -3.05 -1.72 -0.49
CA ASN A 50 -3.00 -2.75 -1.52
C ASN A 50 -4.32 -2.91 -2.29
N ALA A 51 -5.43 -2.53 -1.67
CA ALA A 51 -6.77 -2.59 -2.26
C ALA A 51 -7.13 -1.32 -3.05
N SER A 52 -6.48 -0.19 -2.76
CA SER A 52 -6.74 1.08 -3.43
C SER A 52 -6.06 1.17 -4.79
N ARG A 53 -6.73 1.80 -5.76
CA ARG A 53 -6.18 2.06 -7.08
C ARG A 53 -5.05 3.08 -6.99
N HIS A 54 -3.87 2.74 -7.50
CA HIS A 54 -2.76 3.69 -7.56
C HIS A 54 -2.80 4.47 -8.87
N GLU A 55 -2.45 5.76 -8.83
CA GLU A 55 -2.48 6.62 -10.02
C GLU A 55 -1.47 6.18 -11.09
N SER A 56 -0.26 5.81 -10.65
CA SER A 56 0.86 5.41 -11.53
C SER A 56 0.57 4.14 -12.34
N THR A 57 -0.12 3.18 -11.74
CA THR A 57 -0.43 1.89 -12.37
C THR A 57 -1.87 1.80 -12.84
N SER A 58 -2.76 2.68 -12.38
CA SER A 58 -4.20 2.62 -12.64
C SER A 58 -4.92 1.36 -12.12
N TYR A 59 -4.25 0.54 -11.32
CA TYR A 59 -4.78 -0.70 -10.72
C TYR A 59 -4.39 -0.81 -9.23
N PRO A 60 -5.14 -1.58 -8.43
CA PRO A 60 -4.71 -1.96 -7.09
C PRO A 60 -3.45 -2.83 -7.14
N PRO A 61 -2.45 -2.62 -6.25
CA PRO A 61 -1.29 -3.49 -6.14
C PRO A 61 -1.64 -4.98 -5.98
N HIS A 62 -2.68 -5.28 -5.20
CA HIS A 62 -3.18 -6.64 -5.05
C HIS A 62 -3.57 -7.28 -6.39
N GLU A 63 -4.24 -6.52 -7.27
CA GLU A 63 -4.64 -7.02 -8.59
C GLU A 63 -3.43 -7.24 -9.50
N LEU A 64 -2.41 -6.40 -9.40
CA LEU A 64 -1.17 -6.56 -10.18
C LEU A 64 -0.36 -7.79 -9.75
N VAL A 65 -0.36 -8.13 -8.46
CA VAL A 65 0.40 -9.26 -7.92
C VAL A 65 -0.34 -10.58 -8.10
N PHE A 66 -1.65 -10.61 -7.85
CA PHE A 66 -2.43 -11.86 -7.80
C PHE A 66 -3.38 -12.04 -8.99
N GLY A 67 -3.54 -11.04 -9.86
CA GLY A 67 -4.46 -11.08 -11.00
C GLY A 67 -5.95 -11.06 -10.60
N VAL A 68 -6.26 -10.80 -9.33
CA VAL A 68 -7.63 -10.80 -8.81
C VAL A 68 -7.93 -9.51 -8.07
N LYS A 69 -9.17 -9.02 -8.20
CA LYS A 69 -9.58 -7.79 -7.50
C LYS A 69 -9.56 -8.01 -5.98
N PRO A 70 -9.03 -7.05 -5.21
CA PRO A 70 -9.09 -7.10 -3.75
C PRO A 70 -10.57 -7.13 -3.31
N ARG A 71 -10.90 -7.99 -2.35
CA ARG A 71 -12.25 -8.09 -1.77
C ARG A 71 -12.27 -7.42 -0.41
N ALA A 72 -12.75 -6.18 -0.37
CA ALA A 72 -13.00 -5.51 0.91
C ALA A 72 -14.28 -6.09 1.56
N PRO A 73 -14.37 -6.15 2.91
CA PRO A 73 -15.57 -6.60 3.60
C PRO A 73 -16.84 -5.80 3.21
N SER A 74 -16.68 -4.53 2.83
CA SER A 74 -17.75 -3.64 2.38
C SER A 74 -18.12 -3.81 0.91
N GLN A 75 -17.30 -4.52 0.12
CA GLN A 75 -17.51 -4.70 -1.31
C GLN A 75 -18.51 -5.84 -1.51
N LYS A 76 -19.76 -5.49 -1.81
CA LYS A 76 -20.71 -6.48 -2.32
C LYS A 76 -20.07 -7.15 -3.52
N ALA A 77 -20.03 -8.49 -3.51
CA ALA A 77 -19.69 -9.24 -4.70
C ALA A 77 -20.58 -8.73 -5.81
N ILE A 78 -19.98 -8.13 -6.85
CA ILE A 78 -20.70 -7.90 -8.09
C ILE A 78 -20.91 -9.31 -8.63
N GLU A 79 -22.06 -9.87 -8.32
CA GLU A 79 -22.59 -11.05 -8.99
C GLU A 79 -22.80 -10.67 -10.45
N GLY A 80 -22.27 -11.49 -11.35
CA GLY A 80 -22.62 -11.44 -12.76
C GLY A 80 -21.50 -10.96 -13.66
N LEU A 81 -21.06 -11.89 -14.51
CA LEU A 81 -20.69 -11.62 -15.90
C LEU A 81 -21.73 -10.71 -16.57
#